data_AF-A0A8S8YQ16-F1
#
_entry.id   AF-A0A8S8YQ16-F1
#
_cell.length_a   1.000
_cell.length_b   1.000
_cell.length_c   1.000
_cell.angle_alpha   90.00
_cell.angle_beta   90.00
_cell.angle_gamma   90.00
#
_symmetry.space_group_name_H-M   'P 1'
#
loop_
_entity.id
_entity.type
_entity.pdbx_description
1 polymer ?
#
loop_
_entity_poly.entity_id
_entity_poly.type
_entity_poly.pdbx_seq_one_letter_code
_entity_poly.pdbx_strand_id
1 'polypeptide(L)'
;MRLAVSLVLMLLLAPILSGTSAGLTRSTTVWSGTISLPDGYLVQSNQVLVIQAGTSVLLGDGERLGVDGRVSIEGTASSPVTIESISGDHRGVIFNSSSNNLGSTIDNLTITGGEYGITVYGSNPLISNLRVFNADRVAIDLFDGASPTIRDVVIDGGGQDIHGASTTWRYGIGISSGASSAPIVQGASIGNLVTRGVNLWYNSGGLWSGVSVYNVSGATMAAAAGIWIEDSIPLFTDSNITRSDNGIIVRHISDTTTRPTFLDTKVEDSQYRGVLVERYDHTNYSNLQTNAIFSGLEIRGTGGPNAKTPGLGIGAAFDINTSGARIEDAVIEENAIVGVRAYTTDSSTSLSNVTIRNNGPESPSKPHEGAGLLFRSTSWTSKGPAEVSDLVVQNSTGAGVVMAKGGVIGSNWTISGNGANGVSFVEFHPRVEYLLSEENAGSGVSVSDSSNVELSFVHTSGNGIGSSESAGLYFRESNYV
;
A
#
# COMPACT_ATOMS: atom_id res chain seq x y z
N MET A 1 48.22 35.01 17.25
CA MET A 1 47.81 36.45 17.20
C MET A 1 47.82 37.11 15.82
N ARG A 2 48.24 36.46 14.72
CA ARG A 2 48.17 37.03 13.35
C ARG A 2 46.98 36.55 12.49
N LEU A 3 46.30 35.46 12.86
CA LEU A 3 45.06 35.02 12.17
C LEU A 3 43.80 35.76 12.63
N ALA A 4 43.73 36.19 13.90
CA ALA A 4 42.56 36.91 14.42
C ALA A 4 42.41 38.31 13.81
N VAL A 5 43.52 38.96 13.45
CA VAL A 5 43.50 40.32 12.86
C VAL A 5 43.05 40.27 11.39
N SER A 6 43.35 39.19 10.66
CA SER A 6 42.94 39.06 9.25
C SER A 6 41.44 38.75 9.09
N LEU A 7 40.83 38.06 10.07
CA LEU A 7 39.39 37.77 10.07
C LEU A 7 38.55 39.00 10.43
N VAL A 8 39.03 39.80 11.38
CA VAL A 8 38.38 41.06 11.77
C VAL A 8 38.45 42.11 10.66
N LEU A 9 39.54 42.14 9.88
CA LEU A 9 39.66 43.05 8.72
C LEU A 9 38.74 42.64 7.55
N MET A 10 38.50 41.34 7.34
CA MET A 10 37.51 40.85 6.35
C MET A 10 36.05 41.13 6.78
N LEU A 11 35.74 41.04 8.07
CA LEU A 11 34.41 41.35 8.61
C LEU A 11 34.09 42.86 8.60
N LEU A 12 35.11 43.72 8.69
CA LEU A 12 34.95 45.18 8.66
C LEU A 12 34.86 45.77 7.23
N LEU A 13 35.19 44.99 6.20
CA LEU A 13 35.03 45.36 4.78
C LEU A 13 33.74 44.79 4.15
N ALA A 14 32.90 44.13 4.94
CA ALA A 14 31.68 43.46 4.46
C ALA A 14 30.46 44.35 4.07
N PRO A 15 30.43 45.69 4.20
CA PRO A 15 29.25 46.44 3.75
C PRO A 15 29.51 47.32 2.52
N ILE A 16 29.94 46.76 1.37
CA ILE A 16 29.71 47.39 0.05
C ILE A 16 29.46 46.31 -1.04
N LEU A 17 28.65 45.31 -0.73
CA LEU A 17 27.90 44.53 -1.72
C LEU A 17 26.49 44.31 -1.20
N SER A 18 25.89 45.36 -0.63
CA SER A 18 24.44 45.51 -0.70
C SER A 18 24.12 45.85 -2.16
N GLY A 19 24.21 44.85 -3.03
CA GLY A 19 23.41 44.85 -4.23
C GLY A 19 21.99 45.04 -3.73
N THR A 20 21.47 46.24 -3.96
CA THR A 20 20.04 46.51 -3.89
C THR A 20 19.37 45.36 -4.62
N SER A 21 18.74 44.43 -3.92
CA SER A 21 17.63 43.72 -4.52
C SER A 21 16.62 44.82 -4.78
N ALA A 22 16.65 45.37 -5.99
CA ALA A 22 15.49 46.06 -6.51
C ALA A 22 14.36 45.05 -6.32
N GLY A 23 13.50 45.30 -5.34
CA GLY A 23 12.40 44.40 -5.02
C GLY A 23 11.64 44.19 -6.32
N LEU A 24 11.74 42.99 -6.89
CA LEU A 24 11.09 42.69 -8.14
C LEU A 24 9.60 42.95 -7.91
N THR A 25 9.05 43.87 -8.70
CA THR A 25 7.64 44.25 -8.55
C THR A 25 6.78 43.02 -8.77
N ARG A 26 5.82 42.82 -7.87
CA ARG A 26 4.87 41.71 -8.01
C ARG A 26 4.05 41.96 -9.26
N SER A 27 4.03 41.01 -10.18
CA SER A 27 3.26 41.10 -11.42
C SER A 27 2.23 39.98 -11.49
N THR A 28 1.08 40.27 -12.10
CA THR A 28 0.02 39.28 -12.34
C THR A 28 -0.20 39.17 -13.83
N THR A 29 -0.12 37.94 -14.34
CA THR A 29 -0.42 37.61 -15.74
C THR A 29 -1.68 36.77 -15.77
N VAL A 30 -2.55 37.03 -16.74
CA VAL A 30 -3.80 36.30 -16.93
C VAL A 30 -3.78 35.63 -18.30
N TRP A 31 -4.07 34.34 -18.35
CA TRP A 31 -4.17 33.55 -19.58
C TRP A 31 -5.61 33.16 -19.87
N SER A 32 -5.98 33.21 -21.15
CA SER A 32 -7.27 32.78 -21.68
C SER A 32 -7.11 32.32 -23.14
N GLY A 33 -8.00 31.44 -23.61
CA GLY A 33 -7.94 30.90 -24.97
C GLY A 33 -6.87 29.82 -25.12
N THR A 34 -6.15 29.80 -26.24
CA THR A 34 -5.05 28.85 -26.48
C THR A 34 -3.71 29.50 -26.20
N ILE A 35 -2.92 28.89 -25.30
CA ILE A 35 -1.57 29.34 -24.93
C ILE A 35 -0.58 28.29 -25.42
N SER A 36 0.26 28.65 -26.38
CA SER A 36 1.29 27.76 -26.92
C SER A 36 2.65 28.06 -26.28
N LEU A 37 3.25 27.05 -25.65
CA LEU A 37 4.49 27.14 -24.88
C LEU A 37 5.48 26.05 -25.36
N PRO A 38 6.07 26.19 -26.56
CA PRO A 38 6.99 25.19 -27.11
C PRO A 38 8.25 24.99 -26.27
N ASP A 39 8.65 26.01 -25.49
CA ASP A 39 9.81 26.02 -24.59
C ASP A 39 9.41 26.04 -23.11
N GLY A 40 8.15 25.68 -22.80
CA GLY A 40 7.60 25.76 -21.45
C GLY A 40 7.40 27.18 -20.92
N TYR A 41 7.11 27.29 -19.63
CA TYR A 41 6.97 28.58 -18.94
C TYR A 41 7.30 28.44 -17.46
N LEU A 42 8.00 29.42 -16.88
CA LEU A 42 8.30 29.47 -15.45
C LEU A 42 7.66 30.71 -14.81
N VAL A 43 6.68 30.48 -13.93
CA VAL A 43 6.12 31.53 -13.05
C VAL A 43 7.19 31.88 -12.01
N GLN A 44 7.86 33.01 -12.16
CA GLN A 44 8.93 33.45 -11.25
C GLN A 44 8.39 33.73 -9.84
N SER A 45 9.27 33.74 -8.83
CA SER A 45 8.92 33.91 -7.41
C SER A 45 8.13 35.20 -7.08
N ASN A 46 8.31 36.26 -7.88
CA ASN A 46 7.57 37.52 -7.76
C ASN A 46 6.32 37.60 -8.66
N GLN A 47 5.95 36.51 -9.35
CA GLN A 47 4.86 36.49 -10.31
C GLN A 47 3.66 35.71 -9.78
N VAL A 48 2.49 36.17 -10.22
CA VAL A 48 1.22 35.44 -10.12
C VAL A 48 0.75 35.14 -11.53
N LEU A 49 0.43 33.89 -11.81
CA LEU A 49 -0.23 33.47 -13.04
C LEU A 49 -1.67 33.05 -12.72
N VAL A 50 -2.64 33.59 -13.45
CA VAL A 50 -4.04 33.16 -13.40
C VAL A 50 -4.41 32.56 -14.76
N ILE A 51 -4.88 31.31 -14.77
CA ILE A 51 -5.32 30.61 -15.98
C ILE A 51 -6.83 30.46 -15.90
N GLN A 52 -7.55 31.15 -16.78
CA GLN A 52 -9.01 31.21 -16.74
C GLN A 52 -9.65 29.93 -17.29
N ALA A 53 -10.90 29.66 -16.87
CA ALA A 53 -11.71 28.55 -17.39
C ALA A 53 -11.72 28.48 -18.93
N GLY A 54 -11.66 27.26 -19.46
CA GLY A 54 -11.65 27.00 -20.91
C GLY A 54 -10.32 27.28 -21.62
N THR A 55 -9.27 27.65 -20.88
CA THR A 55 -7.93 27.81 -21.46
C THR A 55 -7.34 26.45 -21.84
N SER A 56 -6.75 26.37 -23.04
CA SER A 56 -5.93 25.25 -23.49
C SER A 56 -4.47 25.66 -23.50
N VAL A 57 -3.64 24.96 -22.73
CA VAL A 57 -2.20 25.18 -22.64
C VAL A 57 -1.50 24.05 -23.39
N LEU A 58 -0.74 24.40 -24.42
CA LEU A 58 -0.01 23.45 -25.24
C LEU A 58 1.48 23.52 -24.88
N LEU A 59 2.07 22.41 -24.43
CA LEU A 59 3.47 22.32 -24.03
C LEU A 59 4.29 21.54 -25.08
N GLY A 60 5.54 21.93 -25.27
CA GLY A 60 6.50 21.18 -26.10
C GLY A 60 6.96 19.86 -25.46
N ASP A 61 7.68 19.06 -26.25
CA ASP A 61 8.28 17.79 -25.83
C ASP A 61 9.29 18.02 -24.69
N GLY A 62 9.12 17.32 -23.57
CA GLY A 62 9.94 17.48 -22.37
C GLY A 62 9.75 18.79 -21.60
N GLU A 63 8.84 19.66 -22.04
CA GLU A 63 8.60 20.99 -21.46
C GLU A 63 7.46 21.01 -20.43
N ARG A 64 7.38 22.10 -19.66
CA ARG A 64 6.50 22.19 -18.47
C ARG A 64 6.06 23.61 -18.13
N LEU A 65 5.01 23.69 -17.33
CA LEU A 65 4.67 24.88 -16.54
C LEU A 65 5.34 24.78 -15.15
N GLY A 66 6.46 25.46 -14.98
CA GLY A 66 7.14 25.57 -13.68
C GLY A 66 6.57 26.70 -12.83
N VAL A 67 6.57 26.50 -11.51
CA VAL A 67 6.02 27.45 -10.53
C VAL A 67 7.00 27.68 -9.39
N ASP A 68 7.68 28.84 -9.42
CA ASP A 68 8.41 29.41 -8.28
C ASP A 68 7.58 30.44 -7.51
N GLY A 69 6.67 31.13 -8.20
CA GLY A 69 5.73 32.08 -7.63
C GLY A 69 4.40 31.43 -7.27
N ARG A 70 3.30 32.06 -7.69
CA ARG A 70 1.94 31.57 -7.45
C ARG A 70 1.20 31.32 -8.76
N VAL A 71 0.47 30.22 -8.85
CA VAL A 71 -0.49 29.98 -9.94
C VAL A 71 -1.92 29.79 -9.39
N SER A 72 -2.91 30.30 -10.11
CA SER A 72 -4.33 30.02 -9.90
C SER A 72 -4.89 29.46 -11.22
N ILE A 73 -5.19 28.16 -11.26
CA ILE A 73 -5.87 27.52 -12.40
C ILE A 73 -7.35 27.42 -12.05
N GLU A 74 -8.17 28.18 -12.77
CA GLU A 74 -9.57 28.47 -12.42
C GLU A 74 -10.52 27.83 -13.44
N GLY A 75 -10.35 26.53 -13.68
CA GLY A 75 -11.28 25.75 -14.49
C GLY A 75 -12.66 25.65 -13.86
N THR A 76 -13.63 25.18 -14.65
CA THR A 76 -14.95 24.78 -14.15
C THR A 76 -15.32 23.43 -14.72
N ALA A 77 -16.28 22.73 -14.09
CA ALA A 77 -16.73 21.42 -14.61
C ALA A 77 -17.25 21.49 -16.06
N SER A 78 -17.87 22.60 -16.46
CA SER A 78 -18.36 22.82 -17.84
C SER A 78 -17.31 23.40 -18.80
N SER A 79 -16.22 23.94 -18.27
CA SER A 79 -15.17 24.60 -19.05
C SER A 79 -13.83 24.42 -18.32
N PRO A 80 -13.28 23.19 -18.33
CA PRO A 80 -12.03 22.90 -17.63
C PRO A 80 -10.87 23.64 -18.30
N VAL A 81 -9.78 23.83 -17.54
CA VAL A 81 -8.48 24.12 -18.16
C VAL A 81 -7.90 22.81 -18.68
N THR A 82 -7.25 22.84 -19.84
CA THR A 82 -6.57 21.68 -20.41
C THR A 82 -5.07 21.96 -20.55
N ILE A 83 -4.25 20.95 -20.28
CA ILE A 83 -2.83 20.91 -20.63
C ILE A 83 -2.63 19.71 -21.56
N GLU A 84 -2.11 19.98 -22.75
CA GLU A 84 -1.90 19.01 -23.81
C GLU A 84 -0.53 19.22 -24.46
N SER A 85 -0.13 18.27 -25.28
CA SER A 85 1.16 18.31 -25.98
C SER A 85 1.04 18.97 -27.36
N ILE A 86 2.04 19.78 -27.73
CA ILE A 86 2.27 20.24 -29.11
C ILE A 86 2.86 19.08 -29.94
N SER A 87 3.80 18.35 -29.34
CA SER A 87 4.54 17.22 -29.93
C SER A 87 5.26 16.46 -28.82
N GLY A 88 5.39 15.14 -28.94
CA GLY A 88 6.04 14.32 -27.91
C GLY A 88 5.28 14.36 -26.58
N ASP A 89 5.98 14.13 -25.47
CA ASP A 89 5.36 14.12 -24.14
C ASP A 89 5.87 15.28 -23.30
N HIS A 90 4.93 16.09 -22.79
CA HIS A 90 5.28 17.18 -21.88
C HIS A 90 5.50 16.66 -20.45
N ARG A 91 5.97 17.54 -19.56
CA ARG A 91 6.17 17.27 -18.12
C ARG A 91 5.19 17.99 -17.20
N GLY A 92 4.07 18.44 -17.75
CA GLY A 92 2.91 18.92 -16.98
C GLY A 92 3.22 20.16 -16.13
N VAL A 93 2.74 20.17 -14.88
CA VAL A 93 2.92 21.28 -13.94
C VAL A 93 3.90 20.90 -12.84
N ILE A 94 4.90 21.75 -12.58
CA ILE A 94 5.88 21.52 -11.51
C ILE A 94 5.85 22.67 -10.51
N PHE A 95 5.55 22.34 -9.25
CA PHE A 95 5.66 23.25 -8.11
C PHE A 95 7.03 23.09 -7.46
N ASN A 96 7.85 24.14 -7.53
CA ASN A 96 9.14 24.17 -6.87
C ASN A 96 8.98 24.61 -5.40
N SER A 97 9.97 24.31 -4.57
CA SER A 97 9.95 24.61 -3.13
C SER A 97 9.83 26.11 -2.81
N SER A 98 10.30 26.97 -3.72
CA SER A 98 10.12 28.42 -3.74
C SER A 98 8.63 28.85 -3.72
N SER A 99 7.73 28.01 -4.24
CA SER A 99 6.28 28.29 -4.28
C SER A 99 5.53 27.93 -2.98
N ASN A 100 6.23 27.34 -2.01
CA ASN A 100 5.64 26.91 -0.76
C ASN A 100 4.98 28.08 0.00
N ASN A 101 3.78 27.85 0.51
CA ASN A 101 2.94 28.83 1.20
C ASN A 101 2.56 30.08 0.39
N LEU A 102 2.73 30.07 -0.94
CA LEU A 102 2.30 31.18 -1.78
C LEU A 102 0.82 31.10 -2.20
N GLY A 103 0.13 30.00 -1.83
CA GLY A 103 -1.31 29.84 -2.05
C GLY A 103 -1.66 29.51 -3.50
N SER A 104 -0.87 28.64 -4.14
CA SER A 104 -1.19 28.13 -5.47
C SER A 104 -2.40 27.21 -5.43
N THR A 105 -3.27 27.35 -6.42
CA THR A 105 -4.53 26.61 -6.52
C THR A 105 -4.73 26.04 -7.91
N ILE A 106 -5.24 24.82 -7.98
CA ILE A 106 -5.72 24.18 -9.20
C ILE A 106 -7.15 23.73 -8.95
N ASP A 107 -8.08 24.14 -9.82
CA ASP A 107 -9.42 23.58 -9.87
C ASP A 107 -9.83 23.26 -11.31
N ASN A 108 -10.44 22.08 -11.50
CA ASN A 108 -10.97 21.60 -12.79
C ASN A 108 -9.94 21.66 -13.94
N LEU A 109 -8.81 20.98 -13.74
CA LEU A 109 -7.74 20.82 -14.73
C LEU A 109 -7.77 19.41 -15.33
N THR A 110 -7.58 19.30 -16.64
CA THR A 110 -7.34 18.03 -17.35
C THR A 110 -5.96 18.05 -18.00
N ILE A 111 -5.17 16.99 -17.80
CA ILE A 111 -3.82 16.83 -18.37
C ILE A 111 -3.78 15.54 -19.19
N THR A 112 -3.24 15.61 -20.42
CA THR A 112 -3.10 14.46 -21.33
C THR A 112 -1.78 14.54 -22.12
N GLY A 113 -1.21 13.39 -22.52
CA GLY A 113 -0.01 13.38 -23.39
C GLY A 113 1.25 13.86 -22.67
N GLY A 114 1.48 13.35 -21.46
CA GLY A 114 2.61 13.77 -20.64
C GLY A 114 3.37 12.60 -20.02
N GLU A 115 4.67 12.79 -19.82
CA GLU A 115 5.48 11.92 -18.97
C GLU A 115 4.98 11.98 -17.52
N TYR A 116 4.60 13.19 -17.09
CA TYR A 116 4.10 13.48 -15.75
C TYR A 116 2.89 14.41 -15.82
N GLY A 117 1.98 14.30 -14.85
CA GLY A 117 0.87 15.24 -14.69
C GLY A 117 1.24 16.43 -13.82
N ILE A 118 1.42 16.18 -12.52
CA ILE A 118 1.83 17.19 -11.52
C ILE A 118 3.02 16.69 -10.74
N THR A 119 4.06 17.50 -10.62
CA THR A 119 5.18 17.26 -9.71
C THR A 119 5.24 18.34 -8.63
N VAL A 120 5.47 17.97 -7.38
CA VAL A 120 5.59 18.90 -6.26
C VAL A 120 6.88 18.62 -5.49
N TYR A 121 7.75 19.63 -5.40
CA TYR A 121 8.97 19.60 -4.60
C TYR A 121 8.82 20.54 -3.40
N GLY A 122 8.71 20.00 -2.19
CA GLY A 122 8.72 20.79 -0.94
C GLY A 122 7.72 21.96 -0.90
N SER A 123 6.58 21.82 -1.57
CA SER A 123 5.53 22.83 -1.70
C SER A 123 4.16 22.24 -1.33
N ASN A 124 3.14 23.09 -1.28
CA ASN A 124 1.81 22.78 -0.74
C ASN A 124 0.65 23.40 -1.54
N PRO A 125 0.55 23.13 -2.87
CA PRO A 125 -0.61 23.58 -3.64
C PRO A 125 -1.90 22.93 -3.13
N LEU A 126 -3.01 23.64 -3.31
CA LEU A 126 -4.35 23.09 -3.23
C LEU A 126 -4.79 22.64 -4.62
N ILE A 127 -5.15 21.37 -4.76
CA ILE A 127 -5.52 20.76 -6.03
C ILE A 127 -6.91 20.13 -5.86
N SER A 128 -7.86 20.52 -6.70
CA SER A 128 -9.21 19.96 -6.74
C SER A 128 -9.66 19.64 -8.16
N ASN A 129 -10.49 18.59 -8.30
CA ASN A 129 -11.13 18.23 -9.58
C ASN A 129 -10.13 18.01 -10.73
N LEU A 130 -8.99 17.39 -10.42
CA LEU A 130 -7.93 17.11 -11.40
C LEU A 130 -8.23 15.80 -12.16
N ARG A 131 -8.02 15.82 -13.47
CA ARG A 131 -8.00 14.64 -14.32
C ARG A 131 -6.64 14.51 -14.99
N VAL A 132 -6.00 13.35 -14.86
CA VAL A 132 -4.76 13.02 -15.57
C VAL A 132 -4.98 11.75 -16.36
N PHE A 133 -4.83 11.82 -17.67
CA PHE A 133 -5.00 10.67 -18.55
C PHE A 133 -3.69 10.27 -19.20
N ASN A 134 -3.38 8.98 -19.13
CA ASN A 134 -2.23 8.36 -19.78
C ASN A 134 -0.91 9.08 -19.47
N ALA A 135 -0.61 9.27 -18.18
CA ALA A 135 0.71 9.75 -17.79
C ALA A 135 1.71 8.57 -17.85
N ASP A 136 2.72 8.68 -18.70
CA ASP A 136 3.64 7.57 -18.94
C ASP A 136 4.40 7.16 -17.68
N ARG A 137 4.86 8.15 -16.92
CA ARG A 137 5.65 7.91 -15.71
C ARG A 137 4.79 7.94 -14.47
N VAL A 138 4.49 9.15 -13.99
CA VAL A 138 3.77 9.35 -12.73
C VAL A 138 2.76 10.48 -12.89
N ALA A 139 1.48 10.22 -12.63
CA ALA A 139 0.45 11.25 -12.76
C ALA A 139 0.59 12.35 -11.70
N ILE A 140 0.86 12.01 -10.45
CA ILE A 140 1.20 12.97 -9.38
C ILE A 140 2.44 12.49 -8.63
N ASP A 141 3.52 13.25 -8.64
CA ASP A 141 4.80 12.89 -8.02
C ASP A 141 5.23 13.92 -6.96
N LEU A 142 5.41 13.47 -5.72
CA LEU A 142 5.66 14.31 -4.55
C LEU A 142 7.03 13.99 -3.94
N PHE A 143 7.83 15.03 -3.71
CA PHE A 143 9.18 14.92 -3.18
C PHE A 143 9.49 16.02 -2.15
N ASP A 144 10.59 15.82 -1.43
CA ASP A 144 11.27 16.81 -0.60
C ASP A 144 10.37 17.51 0.42
N GLY A 145 9.53 16.71 1.12
CA GLY A 145 8.59 17.23 2.11
C GLY A 145 7.37 17.93 1.52
N ALA A 146 6.96 17.59 0.31
CA ALA A 146 5.74 18.10 -0.28
C ALA A 146 4.51 17.76 0.58
N SER A 147 3.61 18.72 0.74
CA SER A 147 2.40 18.60 1.57
C SER A 147 1.17 19.23 0.89
N PRO A 148 0.85 18.85 -0.36
CA PRO A 148 -0.34 19.37 -1.03
C PRO A 148 -1.62 18.85 -0.36
N THR A 149 -2.71 19.58 -0.57
CA THR A 149 -4.06 19.05 -0.37
C THR A 149 -4.67 18.73 -1.72
N ILE A 150 -5.07 17.48 -1.91
CA ILE A 150 -5.53 16.93 -3.17
C ILE A 150 -6.95 16.38 -2.97
N ARG A 151 -7.91 16.88 -3.75
CA ARG A 151 -9.33 16.50 -3.66
C ARG A 151 -9.89 16.11 -5.01
N ASP A 152 -10.70 15.06 -5.04
CA ASP A 152 -11.51 14.68 -6.20
C ASP A 152 -10.65 14.51 -7.46
N VAL A 153 -9.73 13.55 -7.41
CA VAL A 153 -8.79 13.26 -8.51
C VAL A 153 -9.21 12.02 -9.27
N VAL A 154 -9.13 12.10 -10.59
CA VAL A 154 -9.23 10.95 -11.50
C VAL A 154 -7.90 10.77 -12.23
N ILE A 155 -7.30 9.60 -12.08
CA ILE A 155 -6.14 9.16 -12.86
C ILE A 155 -6.55 7.91 -13.61
N ASP A 156 -6.39 7.93 -14.93
CA ASP A 156 -6.80 6.83 -15.79
C ASP A 156 -5.81 6.60 -16.92
N GLY A 157 -5.20 5.41 -16.96
CA GLY A 157 -4.15 5.09 -17.91
C GLY A 157 -2.77 5.59 -17.47
N GLY A 158 -1.72 4.88 -17.88
CA GLY A 158 -0.34 5.30 -17.65
C GLY A 158 0.65 4.15 -17.69
N GLY A 159 1.75 4.39 -18.41
CA GLY A 159 2.91 3.51 -18.52
C GLY A 159 2.83 2.43 -19.59
N GLN A 160 1.71 2.27 -20.27
CA GLN A 160 1.56 1.30 -21.36
C GLN A 160 2.49 1.61 -22.54
N ASP A 161 2.64 2.89 -22.88
CA ASP A 161 3.39 3.34 -24.07
C ASP A 161 4.89 3.07 -23.95
N ILE A 162 5.41 3.10 -22.73
CA ILE A 162 6.82 2.87 -22.42
C ILE A 162 7.09 1.50 -21.78
N HIS A 163 6.06 0.66 -21.62
CA HIS A 163 6.24 -0.68 -21.07
C HIS A 163 7.12 -1.54 -21.99
N GLY A 164 8.10 -2.24 -21.41
CA GLY A 164 9.08 -3.06 -22.15
C GLY A 164 10.23 -2.27 -22.76
N ALA A 165 10.12 -0.95 -22.92
CA ALA A 165 11.21 -0.06 -23.33
C ALA A 165 11.82 0.74 -22.17
N SER A 166 11.06 0.96 -21.09
CA SER A 166 11.53 1.68 -19.91
C SER A 166 12.75 1.00 -19.27
N THR A 167 13.70 1.81 -18.83
CA THR A 167 14.90 1.39 -18.09
C THR A 167 14.78 1.65 -16.59
N THR A 168 13.63 2.12 -16.13
CA THR A 168 13.32 2.41 -14.72
C THR A 168 11.98 1.82 -14.34
N TRP A 169 11.81 1.49 -13.06
CA TRP A 169 10.53 1.03 -12.51
C TRP A 169 9.50 2.15 -12.36
N ARG A 170 9.93 3.42 -12.43
CA ARG A 170 9.07 4.61 -12.21
C ARG A 170 8.23 4.92 -13.44
N TYR A 171 7.31 4.03 -13.79
CA TYR A 171 6.34 4.22 -14.86
C TYR A 171 4.99 3.60 -14.56
N GLY A 172 3.91 4.14 -15.14
CA GLY A 172 2.55 3.70 -14.86
C GLY A 172 2.21 3.77 -13.38
N ILE A 173 2.48 4.92 -12.76
CA ILE A 173 2.17 5.17 -11.34
C ILE A 173 1.13 6.30 -11.25
N GLY A 174 0.10 6.10 -10.43
CA GLY A 174 -0.91 7.13 -10.19
C GLY A 174 -0.36 8.24 -9.31
N ILE A 175 -0.27 7.98 -8.01
CA ILE A 175 0.30 8.94 -7.04
C ILE A 175 1.54 8.32 -6.40
N SER A 176 2.69 8.98 -6.55
CA SER A 176 3.92 8.67 -5.83
C SER A 176 4.18 9.75 -4.78
N SER A 177 4.31 9.35 -3.52
CA SER A 177 4.68 10.24 -2.42
C SER A 177 5.96 9.73 -1.75
N GLY A 178 7.03 10.51 -1.92
CA GLY A 178 8.38 10.15 -1.50
C GLY A 178 9.05 11.22 -0.67
N ALA A 179 10.26 10.90 -0.19
CA ALA A 179 11.17 11.90 0.38
C ALA A 179 10.53 12.74 1.50
N SER A 180 9.99 12.06 2.52
CA SER A 180 9.30 12.69 3.66
C SER A 180 8.06 13.52 3.32
N SER A 181 7.45 13.30 2.15
CA SER A 181 6.20 13.97 1.77
C SER A 181 5.00 13.44 2.55
N ALA A 182 4.04 14.32 2.83
CA ALA A 182 2.85 14.02 3.62
C ALA A 182 1.63 14.78 3.06
N PRO A 183 1.03 14.30 1.96
CA PRO A 183 -0.16 14.93 1.38
C PRO A 183 -1.41 14.66 2.22
N ILE A 184 -2.45 15.46 1.97
CA ILE A 184 -3.83 15.09 2.29
C ILE A 184 -4.53 14.77 0.98
N VAL A 185 -4.99 13.54 0.81
CA VAL A 185 -5.70 13.06 -0.38
C VAL A 185 -7.11 12.62 0.01
N GLN A 186 -8.12 13.22 -0.62
CA GLN A 186 -9.54 12.96 -0.34
C GLN A 186 -10.29 12.71 -1.65
N GLY A 187 -10.85 11.52 -1.81
CA GLY A 187 -11.58 11.16 -3.03
C GLY A 187 -10.64 11.03 -4.24
N ALA A 188 -10.02 9.86 -4.41
CA ALA A 188 -9.18 9.57 -5.56
C ALA A 188 -9.66 8.31 -6.27
N SER A 189 -9.85 8.38 -7.58
CA SER A 189 -10.13 7.24 -8.45
C SER A 189 -8.95 7.04 -9.39
N ILE A 190 -8.21 5.96 -9.20
CA ILE A 190 -6.93 5.69 -9.85
C ILE A 190 -7.01 4.33 -10.54
N GLY A 191 -6.83 4.26 -11.86
CA GLY A 191 -6.87 2.96 -12.50
C GLY A 191 -6.25 2.85 -13.87
N ASN A 192 -6.25 1.61 -14.36
CA ASN A 192 -5.70 1.22 -15.66
C ASN A 192 -4.20 1.55 -15.78
N LEU A 193 -3.42 1.22 -14.75
CA LEU A 193 -2.00 1.53 -14.66
C LEU A 193 -1.13 0.27 -14.77
N VAL A 194 0.12 0.44 -15.19
CA VAL A 194 1.05 -0.70 -15.32
C VAL A 194 1.68 -1.11 -13.98
N THR A 195 2.10 -0.15 -13.15
CA THR A 195 2.92 -0.44 -11.97
C THR A 195 2.17 -0.24 -10.67
N ARG A 196 1.75 0.98 -10.31
CA ARG A 196 1.18 1.24 -8.98
C ARG A 196 0.04 2.24 -9.01
N GLY A 197 -1.03 2.00 -8.27
CA GLY A 197 -2.02 3.05 -8.03
C GLY A 197 -1.44 4.14 -7.12
N VAL A 198 -1.04 3.72 -5.93
CA VAL A 198 -0.42 4.56 -4.91
C VAL A 198 0.95 3.99 -4.53
N ASN A 199 1.96 4.84 -4.47
CA ASN A 199 3.35 4.48 -4.16
C ASN A 199 3.94 5.40 -3.09
N LEU A 200 4.09 4.90 -1.86
CA LEU A 200 4.75 5.64 -0.76
C LEU A 200 6.12 5.06 -0.47
N TRP A 201 7.10 5.94 -0.27
CA TRP A 201 8.49 5.53 -0.01
C TRP A 201 9.25 6.57 0.82
N TYR A 202 10.31 6.11 1.50
CA TYR A 202 11.31 6.94 2.21
C TYR A 202 10.72 7.97 3.18
N ASN A 203 10.24 7.46 4.32
CA ASN A 203 9.74 8.21 5.46
C ASN A 203 8.54 9.12 5.13
N SER A 204 7.75 8.73 4.14
CA SER A 204 6.54 9.47 3.76
C SER A 204 5.37 9.15 4.68
N GLY A 205 4.33 9.98 4.62
CA GLY A 205 3.11 9.79 5.40
C GLY A 205 1.89 10.37 4.68
N GLY A 206 1.08 11.11 5.43
CA GLY A 206 -0.11 11.75 4.90
C GLY A 206 -1.40 11.03 5.27
N LEU A 207 -2.51 11.70 4.93
CA LEU A 207 -3.87 11.23 5.18
C LEU A 207 -4.53 10.93 3.85
N TRP A 208 -5.05 9.72 3.70
CA TRP A 208 -5.61 9.20 2.46
C TRP A 208 -7.01 8.68 2.74
N SER A 209 -8.04 9.29 2.16
CA SER A 209 -9.43 8.95 2.46
C SER A 209 -10.24 8.82 1.18
N GLY A 210 -11.05 7.76 1.07
CA GLY A 210 -11.88 7.52 -0.12
C GLY A 210 -11.04 7.26 -1.37
N VAL A 211 -9.98 6.44 -1.23
CA VAL A 211 -9.07 6.10 -2.34
C VAL A 211 -9.54 4.81 -2.99
N SER A 212 -9.92 4.87 -4.26
CA SER A 212 -10.25 3.72 -5.09
C SER A 212 -9.15 3.48 -6.12
N VAL A 213 -8.57 2.29 -6.09
CA VAL A 213 -7.57 1.82 -7.06
C VAL A 213 -8.11 0.61 -7.82
N TYR A 214 -8.00 0.59 -9.14
CA TYR A 214 -8.45 -0.55 -9.94
C TYR A 214 -7.56 -0.84 -11.15
N ASN A 215 -7.50 -2.12 -11.53
CA ASN A 215 -6.84 -2.55 -12.77
C ASN A 215 -5.36 -2.12 -12.86
N VAL A 216 -4.55 -2.50 -11.87
CA VAL A 216 -3.10 -2.24 -11.85
C VAL A 216 -2.32 -3.52 -12.10
N SER A 217 -1.62 -3.62 -13.24
CA SER A 217 -1.01 -4.90 -13.66
C SER A 217 0.00 -4.75 -14.81
N GLY A 218 0.94 -5.69 -14.88
CA GLY A 218 1.79 -5.88 -16.05
C GLY A 218 3.22 -5.37 -15.91
N ALA A 219 3.56 -4.67 -14.82
CA ALA A 219 4.93 -4.21 -14.60
C ALA A 219 5.93 -5.38 -14.53
N THR A 220 7.03 -5.23 -15.26
CA THR A 220 8.12 -6.24 -15.33
C THR A 220 9.37 -5.79 -14.57
N MET A 221 9.47 -4.51 -14.20
CA MET A 221 10.64 -3.94 -13.51
C MET A 221 10.45 -3.77 -12.00
N ALA A 222 9.22 -3.86 -11.52
CA ALA A 222 8.87 -3.80 -10.11
C ALA A 222 7.55 -4.55 -9.88
N ALA A 223 7.28 -4.89 -8.61
CA ALA A 223 6.00 -5.47 -8.25
C ALA A 223 4.86 -4.48 -8.52
N ALA A 224 3.91 -4.92 -9.33
CA ALA A 224 2.67 -4.20 -9.54
C ALA A 224 1.73 -4.37 -8.34
N ALA A 225 1.15 -3.27 -7.87
CA ALA A 225 0.26 -3.27 -6.71
C ALA A 225 -0.73 -2.11 -6.76
N GLY A 226 -1.92 -2.30 -6.20
CA GLY A 226 -2.86 -1.20 -6.00
C GLY A 226 -2.24 -0.13 -5.09
N ILE A 227 -1.78 -0.55 -3.91
CA ILE A 227 -1.05 0.31 -2.96
C ILE A 227 0.29 -0.35 -2.62
N TRP A 228 1.37 0.42 -2.78
CA TRP A 228 2.71 0.07 -2.34
C TRP A 228 3.17 1.02 -1.25
N ILE A 229 3.52 0.49 -0.08
CA ILE A 229 4.09 1.23 1.03
C ILE A 229 5.47 0.69 1.34
N GLU A 230 6.45 1.58 1.26
CA GLU A 230 7.83 1.34 1.65
C GLU A 230 8.23 2.34 2.73
N ASP A 231 8.73 1.86 3.87
CA ASP A 231 9.43 2.75 4.82
C ASP A 231 8.64 4.03 5.19
N SER A 232 7.32 3.90 5.35
CA SER A 232 6.38 5.02 5.47
C SER A 232 5.29 4.75 6.50
N ILE A 233 4.64 5.83 6.97
CA ILE A 233 3.64 5.82 8.06
C ILE A 233 2.34 6.58 7.70
N PRO A 234 1.67 6.27 6.58
CA PRO A 234 0.40 6.89 6.21
C PRO A 234 -0.79 6.37 7.03
N LEU A 235 -1.89 7.14 7.02
CA LEU A 235 -3.21 6.68 7.41
C LEU A 235 -4.12 6.61 6.17
N PHE A 236 -4.67 5.43 5.89
CA PHE A 236 -5.71 5.20 4.90
C PHE A 236 -7.06 4.94 5.59
N THR A 237 -8.12 5.60 5.13
CA THR A 237 -9.51 5.29 5.50
C THR A 237 -10.35 5.07 4.26
N ASP A 238 -11.33 4.15 4.33
CA ASP A 238 -12.35 3.95 3.31
C ASP A 238 -11.74 3.72 1.91
N SER A 239 -10.76 2.81 1.84
CA SER A 239 -10.02 2.54 0.60
C SER A 239 -10.50 1.26 -0.06
N ASN A 240 -10.56 1.25 -1.40
CA ASN A 240 -10.96 0.07 -2.16
C ASN A 240 -9.94 -0.22 -3.27
N ILE A 241 -9.44 -1.45 -3.32
CA ILE A 241 -8.49 -1.92 -4.32
C ILE A 241 -9.11 -3.11 -5.05
N THR A 242 -9.25 -3.03 -6.36
CA THR A 242 -9.85 -4.11 -7.16
C THR A 242 -8.98 -4.51 -8.35
N ARG A 243 -8.97 -5.81 -8.67
CA ARG A 243 -8.35 -6.34 -9.91
C ARG A 243 -6.92 -5.85 -10.15
N SER A 244 -6.06 -5.95 -9.14
CA SER A 244 -4.64 -5.62 -9.26
C SER A 244 -3.77 -6.88 -9.21
N ASP A 245 -2.51 -6.79 -9.65
CA ASP A 245 -1.56 -7.91 -9.52
C ASP A 245 -1.42 -8.32 -8.05
N ASN A 246 -1.13 -7.33 -7.19
CA ASN A 246 -1.27 -7.44 -5.76
C ASN A 246 -2.18 -6.30 -5.27
N GLY A 247 -2.98 -6.52 -4.24
CA GLY A 247 -3.81 -5.47 -3.68
C GLY A 247 -2.96 -4.42 -2.96
N ILE A 248 -2.40 -4.81 -1.81
CA ILE A 248 -1.54 -3.97 -0.97
C ILE A 248 -0.22 -4.69 -0.71
N ILE A 249 0.90 -3.99 -0.89
CA ILE A 249 2.21 -4.44 -0.43
C ILE A 249 2.75 -3.43 0.56
N VAL A 250 3.05 -3.89 1.77
CA VAL A 250 3.77 -3.15 2.80
C VAL A 250 5.15 -3.80 2.97
N ARG A 251 6.20 -3.06 2.64
CA ARG A 251 7.57 -3.56 2.67
C ARG A 251 8.46 -2.66 3.51
N HIS A 252 9.13 -3.26 4.49
CA HIS A 252 10.16 -2.60 5.27
C HIS A 252 11.54 -2.91 4.71
N ILE A 253 12.33 -1.89 4.40
CA ILE A 253 13.61 -2.04 3.68
C ILE A 253 14.77 -1.46 4.49
N SER A 254 14.64 -0.22 4.95
CA SER A 254 15.72 0.52 5.62
C SER A 254 15.57 0.57 7.14
N ASP A 255 16.36 1.39 7.80
CA ASP A 255 16.28 1.62 9.25
C ASP A 255 15.14 2.59 9.65
N THR A 256 14.38 3.09 8.68
CA THR A 256 13.23 3.97 8.93
C THR A 256 11.98 3.17 9.31
N THR A 257 10.99 3.81 9.92
CA THR A 257 9.77 3.11 10.35
C THR A 257 8.84 2.86 9.16
N THR A 258 8.43 1.60 8.97
CA THR A 258 7.27 1.24 8.15
C THR A 258 6.13 0.86 9.07
N ARG A 259 5.05 1.65 9.08
CA ARG A 259 3.84 1.35 9.86
C ARG A 259 2.61 2.09 9.31
N PRO A 260 2.17 1.81 8.07
CA PRO A 260 0.86 2.27 7.63
C PRO A 260 -0.26 1.75 8.53
N THR A 261 -1.32 2.56 8.64
CA THR A 261 -2.59 2.16 9.24
C THR A 261 -3.68 2.22 8.17
N PHE A 262 -4.45 1.14 8.05
CA PHE A 262 -5.58 1.02 7.16
C PHE A 262 -6.85 0.81 7.97
N LEU A 263 -7.83 1.70 7.79
CA LEU A 263 -9.15 1.61 8.38
C LEU A 263 -10.17 1.40 7.26
N ASP A 264 -11.06 0.42 7.42
CA ASP A 264 -12.18 0.17 6.51
C ASP A 264 -11.71 0.02 5.05
N THR A 265 -10.79 -0.92 4.83
CA THR A 265 -10.16 -1.14 3.53
C THR A 265 -10.66 -2.44 2.91
N LYS A 266 -10.96 -2.39 1.61
CA LYS A 266 -11.40 -3.54 0.82
C LYS A 266 -10.38 -3.87 -0.27
N VAL A 267 -10.07 -5.15 -0.42
CA VAL A 267 -9.21 -5.67 -1.47
C VAL A 267 -9.92 -6.83 -2.17
N GLU A 268 -10.19 -6.67 -3.45
CA GLU A 268 -10.96 -7.65 -4.21
C GLU A 268 -10.23 -8.08 -5.49
N ASP A 269 -10.36 -9.38 -5.81
CA ASP A 269 -10.01 -9.93 -7.13
C ASP A 269 -8.54 -9.69 -7.53
N SER A 270 -7.64 -9.73 -6.56
CA SER A 270 -6.20 -9.62 -6.84
C SER A 270 -5.67 -10.89 -7.53
N GLN A 271 -4.74 -10.74 -8.45
CA GLN A 271 -4.16 -11.87 -9.20
C GLN A 271 -3.30 -12.79 -8.31
N TYR A 272 -2.36 -12.20 -7.58
CA TYR A 272 -1.34 -12.92 -6.82
C TYR A 272 -1.67 -12.97 -5.33
N ARG A 273 -1.81 -11.80 -4.68
CA ARG A 273 -2.07 -11.63 -3.25
C ARG A 273 -3.01 -10.46 -3.01
N GLY A 274 -3.86 -10.56 -1.99
CA GLY A 274 -4.64 -9.43 -1.50
C GLY A 274 -3.72 -8.46 -0.76
N VAL A 275 -3.08 -8.92 0.31
CA VAL A 275 -2.16 -8.13 1.14
C VAL A 275 -0.86 -8.90 1.37
N LEU A 276 0.27 -8.23 1.22
CA LEU A 276 1.59 -8.71 1.62
C LEU A 276 2.24 -7.74 2.59
N VAL A 277 2.63 -8.22 3.77
CA VAL A 277 3.42 -7.47 4.76
C VAL A 277 4.76 -8.18 4.96
N GLU A 278 5.86 -7.52 4.63
CA GLU A 278 7.18 -8.15 4.72
C GLU A 278 8.30 -7.19 5.08
N ARG A 279 9.43 -7.78 5.48
CA ARG A 279 10.74 -7.13 5.46
C ARG A 279 11.52 -7.61 4.23
N TYR A 280 12.21 -6.72 3.53
CA TYR A 280 12.88 -7.07 2.27
C TYR A 280 14.03 -8.07 2.42
N ASP A 281 14.81 -7.97 3.50
CA ASP A 281 16.01 -8.79 3.69
C ASP A 281 15.73 -10.25 4.09
N HIS A 282 14.49 -10.58 4.48
CA HIS A 282 14.03 -11.89 5.01
C HIS A 282 15.00 -12.55 6.01
N THR A 283 15.81 -11.77 6.73
CA THR A 283 16.92 -12.31 7.54
C THR A 283 17.00 -11.72 8.94
N ASN A 284 16.48 -10.52 9.18
CA ASN A 284 16.48 -9.94 10.53
C ASN A 284 15.28 -10.42 11.37
N TYR A 285 15.22 -11.73 11.62
CA TYR A 285 14.15 -12.34 12.40
C TYR A 285 14.29 -12.10 13.91
N SER A 286 15.40 -11.56 14.42
CA SER A 286 15.60 -11.38 15.87
C SER A 286 14.89 -10.16 16.45
N ASN A 287 14.49 -9.20 15.61
CA ASN A 287 13.85 -7.96 16.03
C ASN A 287 12.70 -7.56 15.12
N LEU A 288 11.68 -8.41 15.03
CA LEU A 288 10.48 -8.12 14.24
C LEU A 288 9.70 -6.95 14.84
N GLN A 289 9.05 -6.20 13.95
CA GLN A 289 8.22 -5.04 14.27
C GLN A 289 6.83 -5.24 13.67
N THR A 290 5.82 -4.62 14.29
CA THR A 290 4.52 -4.50 13.64
C THR A 290 4.64 -3.46 12.53
N ASN A 291 4.75 -3.93 11.29
CA ASN A 291 4.95 -3.12 10.11
C ASN A 291 3.65 -2.68 9.44
N ALA A 292 2.49 -3.20 9.84
CA ALA A 292 1.19 -2.74 9.34
C ALA A 292 0.10 -2.93 10.38
N ILE A 293 -0.90 -2.04 10.36
CA ILE A 293 -2.11 -2.13 11.18
C ILE A 293 -3.32 -2.07 10.25
N PHE A 294 -4.25 -3.01 10.43
CA PHE A 294 -5.50 -3.09 9.71
C PHE A 294 -6.66 -3.21 10.70
N SER A 295 -7.70 -2.40 10.54
CA SER A 295 -8.98 -2.50 11.24
C SER A 295 -10.12 -2.37 10.25
N GLY A 296 -11.09 -3.29 10.26
CA GLY A 296 -12.18 -3.29 9.27
C GLY A 296 -11.73 -3.74 7.87
N LEU A 297 -10.80 -4.70 7.79
CA LEU A 297 -10.26 -5.17 6.50
C LEU A 297 -11.14 -6.25 5.86
N GLU A 298 -11.44 -6.09 4.58
CA GLU A 298 -12.05 -7.15 3.76
C GLU A 298 -11.12 -7.57 2.61
N ILE A 299 -10.86 -8.89 2.48
CA ILE A 299 -10.12 -9.46 1.34
C ILE A 299 -10.95 -10.55 0.67
N ARG A 300 -11.22 -10.40 -0.62
CA ARG A 300 -12.07 -11.32 -1.38
C ARG A 300 -11.51 -11.68 -2.76
N GLY A 301 -11.81 -12.91 -3.22
CA GLY A 301 -11.63 -13.28 -4.64
C GLY A 301 -10.17 -13.41 -5.11
N THR A 302 -9.18 -13.34 -4.22
CA THR A 302 -7.76 -13.40 -4.59
C THR A 302 -7.44 -14.73 -5.29
N GLY A 303 -6.86 -14.65 -6.49
CA GLY A 303 -6.57 -15.80 -7.35
C GLY A 303 -7.80 -16.49 -7.95
N GLY A 304 -9.01 -16.06 -7.60
CA GLY A 304 -10.27 -16.67 -8.01
C GLY A 304 -10.68 -16.34 -9.46
N PRO A 305 -11.88 -16.81 -9.89
CA PRO A 305 -12.36 -16.64 -11.28
C PRO A 305 -12.49 -15.19 -11.74
N ASN A 306 -12.74 -14.26 -10.80
CA ASN A 306 -12.88 -12.84 -11.09
C ASN A 306 -11.57 -12.06 -10.97
N ALA A 307 -10.49 -12.71 -10.50
CA ALA A 307 -9.20 -12.07 -10.31
C ALA A 307 -8.69 -11.40 -11.59
N LYS A 308 -7.80 -10.41 -11.44
CA LYS A 308 -7.18 -9.70 -12.59
C LYS A 308 -6.66 -10.66 -13.66
N THR A 309 -5.98 -11.72 -13.24
CA THR A 309 -5.79 -12.93 -14.03
C THR A 309 -6.14 -14.16 -13.16
N PRO A 310 -7.17 -14.93 -13.51
CA PRO A 310 -7.60 -16.08 -12.72
C PRO A 310 -6.55 -17.18 -12.60
N GLY A 311 -6.52 -17.89 -11.48
CA GLY A 311 -5.71 -19.09 -11.28
C GLY A 311 -4.21 -18.84 -11.03
N LEU A 312 -3.80 -17.59 -10.85
CA LEU A 312 -2.40 -17.21 -10.57
C LEU A 312 -2.15 -16.81 -9.11
N GLY A 313 -3.09 -17.10 -8.22
CA GLY A 313 -2.92 -16.82 -6.79
C GLY A 313 -1.67 -17.51 -6.24
N ILE A 314 -0.90 -16.80 -5.41
CA ILE A 314 0.33 -17.33 -4.82
C ILE A 314 0.44 -16.95 -3.35
N GLY A 315 0.81 -17.93 -2.53
CA GLY A 315 0.98 -17.72 -1.10
C GLY A 315 -0.35 -17.69 -0.36
N ALA A 316 -0.87 -16.50 -0.06
CA ALA A 316 -2.10 -16.31 0.70
C ALA A 316 -2.82 -14.99 0.33
N ALA A 317 -4.10 -14.89 0.67
CA ALA A 317 -4.88 -13.68 0.50
C ALA A 317 -4.35 -12.56 1.42
N PHE A 318 -4.02 -12.87 2.68
CA PHE A 318 -3.20 -12.06 3.57
C PHE A 318 -1.90 -12.80 3.90
N ASP A 319 -0.75 -12.25 3.54
CA ASP A 319 0.55 -12.91 3.66
C ASP A 319 1.52 -12.05 4.50
N ILE A 320 2.09 -12.63 5.56
CA ILE A 320 3.11 -11.99 6.41
C ILE A 320 4.40 -12.79 6.29
N ASN A 321 5.51 -12.12 5.98
CA ASN A 321 6.81 -12.78 5.82
C ASN A 321 7.95 -12.01 6.51
N THR A 322 8.54 -12.61 7.54
CA THR A 322 9.64 -12.02 8.33
C THR A 322 9.29 -10.60 8.79
N SER A 323 8.10 -10.44 9.36
CA SER A 323 7.51 -9.16 9.74
C SER A 323 6.40 -9.36 10.78
N GLY A 324 5.67 -8.29 11.12
CA GLY A 324 4.50 -8.33 11.99
C GLY A 324 3.36 -7.46 11.49
N ALA A 325 2.13 -7.90 11.73
CA ALA A 325 0.92 -7.12 11.42
C ALA A 325 -0.12 -7.26 12.53
N ARG A 326 -0.83 -6.17 12.82
CA ARG A 326 -2.02 -6.20 13.69
C ARG A 326 -3.26 -6.16 12.80
N ILE A 327 -4.11 -7.17 12.92
CA ILE A 327 -5.31 -7.35 12.09
C ILE A 327 -6.52 -7.42 13.04
N GLU A 328 -7.42 -6.46 12.92
CA GLU A 328 -8.60 -6.33 13.77
C GLU A 328 -9.86 -6.25 12.91
N ASP A 329 -10.94 -6.89 13.36
CA ASP A 329 -12.26 -6.79 12.74
C ASP A 329 -12.22 -7.07 11.23
N ALA A 330 -11.65 -8.21 10.84
CA ALA A 330 -11.34 -8.52 9.44
C ALA A 330 -12.13 -9.71 8.90
N VAL A 331 -12.46 -9.66 7.61
CA VAL A 331 -13.10 -10.73 6.85
C VAL A 331 -12.22 -11.11 5.65
N ILE A 332 -11.75 -12.35 5.62
CA ILE A 332 -10.94 -12.90 4.53
C ILE A 332 -11.71 -14.07 3.93
N GLU A 333 -12.32 -13.89 2.76
CA GLU A 333 -13.26 -14.89 2.22
C GLU A 333 -13.19 -15.09 0.71
N GLU A 334 -13.63 -16.26 0.24
CA GLU A 334 -13.76 -16.57 -1.18
C GLU A 334 -12.44 -16.42 -1.97
N ASN A 335 -11.29 -16.72 -1.36
CA ASN A 335 -10.00 -16.68 -2.03
C ASN A 335 -9.59 -18.09 -2.48
N ALA A 336 -9.08 -18.22 -3.70
CA ALA A 336 -8.65 -19.51 -4.28
C ALA A 336 -7.27 -19.98 -3.76
N ILE A 337 -6.79 -19.40 -2.67
CA ILE A 337 -5.51 -19.65 -2.00
C ILE A 337 -5.71 -19.59 -0.49
N VAL A 338 -4.66 -19.91 0.28
CA VAL A 338 -4.68 -19.81 1.75
C VAL A 338 -5.26 -18.47 2.20
N GLY A 339 -6.14 -18.47 3.20
CA GLY A 339 -6.77 -17.24 3.70
C GLY A 339 -5.73 -16.29 4.30
N VAL A 340 -5.17 -16.66 5.44
CA VAL A 340 -4.12 -15.90 6.13
C VAL A 340 -2.90 -16.78 6.34
N ARG A 341 -1.72 -16.29 5.95
CA ARG A 341 -0.45 -16.95 6.19
C ARG A 341 0.52 -16.04 6.92
N ALA A 342 1.19 -16.59 7.93
CA ALA A 342 2.30 -15.93 8.60
C ALA A 342 3.52 -16.84 8.60
N TYR A 343 4.64 -16.32 8.10
CA TYR A 343 5.92 -17.01 8.06
C TYR A 343 6.99 -16.17 8.76
N THR A 344 7.67 -16.77 9.74
CA THR A 344 8.71 -16.09 10.54
C THR A 344 8.15 -14.84 11.23
N THR A 345 7.29 -15.05 12.22
CA THR A 345 6.62 -13.98 12.98
C THR A 345 6.78 -14.17 14.49
N ASP A 346 6.41 -13.17 15.29
CA ASP A 346 6.41 -13.22 16.75
C ASP A 346 5.23 -12.39 17.31
N SER A 347 5.31 -11.97 18.58
CA SER A 347 4.32 -11.11 19.23
C SER A 347 4.08 -9.74 18.56
N SER A 348 4.88 -9.36 17.56
CA SER A 348 4.55 -8.24 16.67
C SER A 348 3.38 -8.51 15.72
N THR A 349 2.91 -9.76 15.65
CA THR A 349 1.71 -10.18 14.90
C THR A 349 0.56 -10.49 15.85
N SER A 350 -0.60 -9.89 15.60
CA SER A 350 -1.83 -10.24 16.30
C SER A 350 -3.06 -10.21 15.39
N LEU A 351 -3.97 -11.15 15.65
CA LEU A 351 -5.27 -11.25 14.99
C LEU A 351 -6.35 -11.18 16.09
N SER A 352 -7.30 -10.26 15.95
CA SER A 352 -8.43 -10.12 16.88
C SER A 352 -9.73 -9.93 16.11
N ASN A 353 -10.76 -10.72 16.43
CA ASN A 353 -12.04 -10.70 15.75
C ASN A 353 -11.89 -10.87 14.22
N VAL A 354 -11.22 -11.96 13.81
CA VAL A 354 -10.93 -12.25 12.41
C VAL A 354 -11.75 -13.43 11.94
N THR A 355 -12.42 -13.25 10.81
CA THR A 355 -13.19 -14.31 10.17
C THR A 355 -12.58 -14.70 8.82
N ILE A 356 -12.39 -16.00 8.63
CA ILE A 356 -11.80 -16.60 7.43
C ILE A 356 -12.77 -17.64 6.87
N ARG A 357 -13.29 -17.47 5.65
CA ARG A 357 -14.32 -18.36 5.08
C ARG A 357 -14.09 -18.74 3.63
N ASN A 358 -14.37 -20.00 3.27
CA ASN A 358 -14.39 -20.44 1.87
C ASN A 358 -13.07 -20.13 1.15
N ASN A 359 -11.94 -20.45 1.79
CA ASN A 359 -10.61 -20.20 1.24
C ASN A 359 -9.89 -21.49 0.79
N GLY A 360 -8.89 -21.31 -0.07
CA GLY A 360 -8.02 -22.34 -0.61
C GLY A 360 -8.40 -22.77 -2.02
N PRO A 361 -7.49 -23.47 -2.73
CA PRO A 361 -7.74 -23.92 -4.09
C PRO A 361 -8.78 -25.04 -4.13
N GLU A 362 -9.44 -25.24 -5.27
CA GLU A 362 -10.48 -26.27 -5.44
C GLU A 362 -10.01 -27.69 -5.07
N SER A 363 -8.72 -28.00 -5.24
CA SER A 363 -8.14 -29.29 -4.87
C SER A 363 -6.72 -29.10 -4.35
N PRO A 364 -6.53 -28.83 -3.04
CA PRO A 364 -5.21 -28.62 -2.47
C PRO A 364 -4.41 -29.94 -2.49
N SER A 365 -3.14 -29.89 -2.92
CA SER A 365 -2.30 -31.10 -2.96
C SER A 365 -1.89 -31.58 -1.57
N LYS A 366 -1.89 -30.65 -0.61
CA LYS A 366 -1.68 -30.90 0.82
C LYS A 366 -2.69 -30.11 1.64
N PRO A 367 -3.13 -30.62 2.80
CA PRO A 367 -4.12 -29.93 3.64
C PRO A 367 -3.80 -28.47 3.97
N HIS A 368 -2.52 -28.12 4.16
CA HIS A 368 -2.13 -26.75 4.51
C HIS A 368 -2.15 -25.78 3.32
N GLU A 369 -2.16 -26.26 2.08
CA GLU A 369 -2.23 -25.40 0.89
C GLU A 369 -3.64 -24.83 0.68
N GLY A 370 -4.66 -25.49 1.24
CA GLY A 370 -6.03 -24.99 1.31
C GLY A 370 -6.43 -24.51 2.70
N ALA A 371 -5.46 -24.11 3.54
CA ALA A 371 -5.75 -23.71 4.90
C ALA A 371 -6.49 -22.35 4.98
N GLY A 372 -7.37 -22.21 5.96
CA GLY A 372 -7.89 -20.89 6.34
C GLY A 372 -6.79 -20.04 6.98
N LEU A 373 -6.16 -20.57 8.03
CA LEU A 373 -5.04 -19.94 8.74
C LEU A 373 -3.80 -20.86 8.70
N LEU A 374 -2.67 -20.35 8.22
CA LEU A 374 -1.39 -21.07 8.17
C LEU A 374 -0.26 -20.27 8.83
N PHE A 375 0.13 -20.65 10.03
CA PHE A 375 1.28 -20.06 10.71
C PHE A 375 2.47 -21.02 10.67
N ARG A 376 3.65 -20.52 10.32
CA ARG A 376 4.87 -21.32 10.33
C ARG A 376 6.08 -20.52 10.80
N SER A 377 6.94 -21.16 11.58
CA SER A 377 8.14 -20.51 12.12
C SER A 377 7.79 -19.30 13.01
N THR A 378 6.75 -19.40 13.83
CA THR A 378 6.32 -18.29 14.70
C THR A 378 7.00 -18.38 16.07
N SER A 379 7.16 -17.27 16.80
CA SER A 379 7.81 -17.23 18.12
C SER A 379 9.31 -17.56 18.13
N TRP A 380 10.02 -17.31 17.03
CA TRP A 380 11.48 -17.51 16.95
C TRP A 380 12.33 -16.42 17.64
N THR A 381 11.67 -15.43 18.27
CA THR A 381 12.33 -14.28 18.90
C THR A 381 12.17 -14.32 20.42
N SER A 382 12.95 -13.50 21.12
CA SER A 382 12.81 -13.31 22.57
C SER A 382 11.52 -12.56 22.97
N LYS A 383 10.71 -12.09 22.01
CA LYS A 383 9.52 -11.27 22.27
C LYS A 383 8.25 -12.06 22.53
N GLY A 384 8.30 -13.38 22.36
CA GLY A 384 7.16 -14.29 22.58
C GLY A 384 6.33 -14.56 21.32
N PRO A 385 5.28 -15.38 21.45
CA PRO A 385 4.48 -15.86 20.32
C PRO A 385 3.48 -14.83 19.81
N ALA A 386 2.95 -15.07 18.62
CA ALA A 386 1.83 -14.30 18.07
C ALA A 386 0.55 -14.52 18.91
N GLU A 387 -0.34 -13.53 18.90
CA GLU A 387 -1.62 -13.56 19.61
C GLU A 387 -2.79 -13.68 18.64
N VAL A 388 -3.73 -14.60 18.91
CA VAL A 388 -4.90 -14.83 18.04
C VAL A 388 -6.16 -15.02 18.89
N SER A 389 -7.04 -14.03 18.91
CA SER A 389 -8.29 -14.06 19.68
C SER A 389 -9.53 -13.88 18.80
N ASP A 390 -10.64 -14.48 19.22
CA ASP A 390 -11.95 -14.34 18.57
C ASP A 390 -11.86 -14.70 17.06
N LEU A 391 -11.33 -15.89 16.79
CA LEU A 391 -11.07 -16.39 15.45
C LEU A 391 -12.23 -17.26 14.96
N VAL A 392 -12.70 -17.01 13.74
CA VAL A 392 -13.63 -17.89 13.03
C VAL A 392 -12.98 -18.40 11.75
N VAL A 393 -12.91 -19.72 11.57
CA VAL A 393 -12.44 -20.32 10.31
C VAL A 393 -13.42 -21.37 9.82
N GLN A 394 -13.99 -21.16 8.62
CA GLN A 394 -15.03 -22.02 8.09
C GLN A 394 -14.81 -22.42 6.63
N ASN A 395 -15.14 -23.67 6.31
CA ASN A 395 -15.23 -24.14 4.92
C ASN A 395 -13.95 -23.93 4.10
N SER A 396 -12.78 -24.00 4.73
CA SER A 396 -11.53 -24.02 3.99
C SER A 396 -11.44 -25.34 3.22
N THR A 397 -10.97 -25.29 1.98
CA THR A 397 -10.84 -26.48 1.11
C THR A 397 -9.86 -27.51 1.67
N GLY A 398 -8.89 -27.05 2.47
CA GLY A 398 -7.97 -27.87 3.24
C GLY A 398 -8.27 -27.83 4.75
N ALA A 399 -7.23 -27.69 5.57
CA ALA A 399 -7.38 -27.60 7.02
C ALA A 399 -7.98 -26.25 7.45
N GLY A 400 -8.62 -26.18 8.62
CA GLY A 400 -9.04 -24.88 9.16
C GLY A 400 -7.83 -24.04 9.56
N VAL A 401 -7.13 -24.52 10.59
CA VAL A 401 -5.92 -23.89 11.15
C VAL A 401 -4.76 -24.87 11.08
N VAL A 402 -3.62 -24.42 10.58
CA VAL A 402 -2.35 -25.14 10.61
C VAL A 402 -1.30 -24.24 11.22
N MET A 403 -0.67 -24.69 12.30
CA MET A 403 0.44 -23.99 12.93
C MET A 403 1.63 -24.93 13.10
N ALA A 404 2.79 -24.54 12.57
CA ALA A 404 3.97 -25.41 12.55
C ALA A 404 5.26 -24.70 12.97
N LYS A 405 6.11 -25.37 13.76
CA LYS A 405 7.42 -24.86 14.22
C LYS A 405 7.33 -23.52 14.93
N GLY A 406 6.79 -23.47 16.15
CA GLY A 406 6.61 -22.18 16.82
C GLY A 406 5.69 -22.18 18.03
N GLY A 407 5.06 -21.04 18.32
CA GLY A 407 4.10 -20.89 19.40
C GLY A 407 3.00 -19.86 19.11
N VAL A 408 1.90 -19.96 19.86
CA VAL A 408 0.75 -19.04 19.81
C VAL A 408 0.14 -18.91 21.20
N ILE A 409 -0.39 -17.72 21.50
CA ILE A 409 -1.37 -17.52 22.57
C ILE A 409 -2.70 -17.25 21.90
N GLY A 410 -3.73 -18.04 22.21
CA GLY A 410 -5.03 -17.87 21.59
C GLY A 410 -6.22 -18.09 22.51
N SER A 411 -7.34 -17.49 22.12
CA SER A 411 -8.61 -17.61 22.85
C SER A 411 -9.82 -17.49 21.91
N ASN A 412 -10.92 -18.16 22.26
CA ASN A 412 -12.21 -18.05 21.57
C ASN A 412 -12.13 -18.37 20.08
N TRP A 413 -11.82 -19.61 19.72
CA TRP A 413 -11.75 -20.03 18.32
C TRP A 413 -12.97 -20.88 17.95
N THR A 414 -13.56 -20.61 16.80
CA THR A 414 -14.64 -21.41 16.19
C THR A 414 -14.20 -21.89 14.82
N ILE A 415 -13.97 -23.20 14.69
CA ILE A 415 -13.35 -23.81 13.51
C ILE A 415 -14.27 -24.91 12.96
N SER A 416 -14.87 -24.71 11.78
CA SER A 416 -15.86 -25.67 11.29
C SER A 416 -15.90 -25.95 9.79
N GLY A 417 -16.38 -27.13 9.41
CA GLY A 417 -16.67 -27.48 8.02
C GLY A 417 -15.46 -27.53 7.08
N ASN A 418 -14.24 -27.66 7.61
CA ASN A 418 -13.03 -27.63 6.77
C ASN A 418 -12.73 -29.02 6.15
N GLY A 419 -12.13 -29.01 4.95
CA GLY A 419 -11.83 -30.21 4.15
C GLY A 419 -10.74 -31.15 4.71
N ALA A 420 -10.10 -30.79 5.81
CA ALA A 420 -9.15 -31.64 6.53
C ALA A 420 -9.35 -31.49 8.05
N ASN A 421 -8.27 -31.55 8.85
CA ASN A 421 -8.37 -31.30 10.29
C ASN A 421 -8.90 -29.88 10.56
N GLY A 422 -9.67 -29.71 11.64
CA GLY A 422 -10.06 -28.39 12.12
C GLY A 422 -8.84 -27.59 12.52
N VAL A 423 -8.09 -28.06 13.53
CA VAL A 423 -6.84 -27.44 13.99
C VAL A 423 -5.69 -28.45 13.95
N SER A 424 -4.53 -28.05 13.42
CA SER A 424 -3.31 -28.84 13.42
C SER A 424 -2.13 -28.06 14.02
N PHE A 425 -1.54 -28.60 15.07
CA PHE A 425 -0.30 -28.14 15.68
C PHE A 425 0.82 -29.15 15.39
N VAL A 426 1.91 -28.70 14.76
CA VAL A 426 3.03 -29.58 14.35
C VAL A 426 4.36 -28.97 14.78
N GLU A 427 5.13 -29.63 15.65
CA GLU A 427 6.35 -29.04 16.20
C GLU A 427 6.08 -27.66 16.85
N PHE A 428 4.95 -27.54 17.57
CA PHE A 428 4.40 -26.26 18.00
C PHE A 428 4.07 -26.23 19.50
N HIS A 429 4.12 -25.04 20.11
CA HIS A 429 3.90 -24.79 21.54
C HIS A 429 2.66 -23.88 21.74
N PRO A 430 1.43 -24.43 21.63
CA PRO A 430 0.22 -23.63 21.76
C PRO A 430 -0.20 -23.44 23.22
N ARG A 431 -0.68 -22.24 23.53
CA ARG A 431 -1.57 -21.99 24.67
C ARG A 431 -2.89 -21.46 24.14
N VAL A 432 -3.91 -22.31 24.06
CA VAL A 432 -5.22 -21.98 23.47
C VAL A 432 -6.36 -22.33 24.42
N GLU A 433 -7.24 -21.36 24.66
CA GLU A 433 -8.40 -21.49 25.53
C GLU A 433 -9.70 -21.29 24.74
N TYR A 434 -10.77 -22.01 25.09
CA TYR A 434 -12.09 -21.91 24.44
C TYR A 434 -12.02 -22.17 22.92
N LEU A 435 -11.74 -23.43 22.58
CA LEU A 435 -11.69 -23.90 21.20
C LEU A 435 -12.92 -24.75 20.88
N LEU A 436 -13.76 -24.29 19.95
CA LEU A 436 -14.81 -25.08 19.32
C LEU A 436 -14.32 -25.55 17.94
N SER A 437 -14.27 -26.86 17.71
CA SER A 437 -13.91 -27.45 16.42
C SER A 437 -14.95 -28.49 15.99
N GLU A 438 -15.67 -28.25 14.90
CA GLU A 438 -16.82 -29.09 14.52
C GLU A 438 -16.94 -29.39 13.03
N GLU A 439 -17.48 -30.56 12.70
CA GLU A 439 -17.84 -30.95 11.32
C GLU A 439 -16.69 -30.86 10.31
N ASN A 440 -15.44 -30.99 10.77
CA ASN A 440 -14.28 -31.03 9.88
C ASN A 440 -14.10 -32.46 9.33
N ALA A 441 -13.63 -32.57 8.08
CA ALA A 441 -13.46 -33.88 7.43
C ALA A 441 -12.38 -34.75 8.10
N GLY A 442 -11.39 -34.11 8.76
CA GLY A 442 -10.35 -34.77 9.55
C GLY A 442 -10.61 -34.72 11.05
N SER A 443 -9.55 -34.76 11.85
CA SER A 443 -9.65 -34.62 13.31
C SER A 443 -10.10 -33.21 13.71
N GLY A 444 -10.81 -33.09 14.84
CA GLY A 444 -11.18 -31.78 15.38
C GLY A 444 -9.95 -30.97 15.78
N VAL A 445 -9.07 -31.58 16.56
CA VAL A 445 -7.73 -31.07 16.90
C VAL A 445 -6.70 -32.18 16.70
N SER A 446 -5.63 -31.87 16.00
CA SER A 446 -4.48 -32.75 15.82
C SER A 446 -3.22 -32.07 16.35
N VAL A 447 -2.50 -32.76 17.22
CA VAL A 447 -1.24 -32.28 17.80
C VAL A 447 -0.16 -33.33 17.54
N SER A 448 0.94 -32.92 16.91
CA SER A 448 2.05 -33.82 16.61
C SER A 448 3.41 -33.18 16.87
N ASP A 449 4.33 -33.94 17.44
CA ASP A 449 5.73 -33.54 17.63
C ASP A 449 5.88 -32.24 18.45
N SER A 450 4.86 -31.93 19.25
CA SER A 450 4.69 -30.66 19.97
C SER A 450 5.03 -30.83 21.45
N SER A 451 5.56 -29.80 22.11
CA SER A 451 5.74 -29.76 23.58
C SER A 451 5.13 -28.50 24.17
N ASN A 452 5.01 -28.40 25.50
CA ASN A 452 4.37 -27.26 26.18
C ASN A 452 2.97 -26.97 25.60
N VAL A 453 2.17 -28.02 25.40
CA VAL A 453 0.84 -27.92 24.82
C VAL A 453 -0.16 -27.63 25.93
N GLU A 454 -0.75 -26.44 25.92
CA GLU A 454 -1.78 -26.00 26.85
C GLU A 454 -3.09 -25.76 26.10
N LEU A 455 -4.04 -26.69 26.23
CA LEU A 455 -5.37 -26.58 25.62
C LEU A 455 -6.44 -26.67 26.71
N SER A 456 -7.26 -25.63 26.85
CA SER A 456 -8.30 -25.54 27.89
C SER A 456 -9.66 -25.24 27.28
N PHE A 457 -10.73 -25.80 27.85
CA PHE A 457 -12.11 -25.63 27.40
C PHE A 457 -12.30 -25.95 25.90
N VAL A 458 -11.76 -27.10 25.48
CA VAL A 458 -11.87 -27.57 24.09
C VAL A 458 -13.14 -28.39 23.90
N HIS A 459 -13.96 -28.02 22.93
CA HIS A 459 -15.13 -28.76 22.48
C HIS A 459 -14.94 -29.23 21.04
N THR A 460 -15.14 -30.53 20.81
CA THR A 460 -15.08 -31.10 19.46
C THR A 460 -16.29 -31.99 19.19
N SER A 461 -16.92 -31.83 18.02
CA SER A 461 -18.14 -32.56 17.64
C SER A 461 -18.17 -32.84 16.13
N GLY A 462 -18.69 -33.98 15.71
CA GLY A 462 -18.92 -34.27 14.28
C GLY A 462 -17.68 -34.31 13.36
N ASN A 463 -16.46 -34.30 13.91
CA ASN A 463 -15.23 -34.32 13.12
C ASN A 463 -14.86 -35.76 12.70
N GLY A 464 -14.36 -35.93 11.48
CA GLY A 464 -13.74 -37.18 11.03
C GLY A 464 -14.72 -38.34 10.87
N ILE A 465 -16.02 -38.06 10.73
CA ILE A 465 -17.05 -39.10 10.63
C ILE A 465 -16.79 -40.01 9.43
N GLY A 466 -16.63 -41.31 9.70
CA GLY A 466 -16.33 -42.33 8.69
C GLY A 466 -14.84 -42.58 8.44
N SER A 467 -13.94 -41.86 9.12
CA SER A 467 -12.49 -42.08 9.07
C SER A 467 -12.02 -43.01 10.19
N SER A 468 -11.09 -43.93 9.90
CA SER A 468 -10.40 -44.74 10.93
C SER A 468 -9.23 -44.00 11.58
N GLU A 469 -8.77 -42.92 10.94
CA GLU A 469 -7.54 -42.19 11.30
C GLU A 469 -7.83 -40.83 11.96
N SER A 470 -9.12 -40.51 12.19
CA SER A 470 -9.55 -39.22 12.73
C SER A 470 -10.17 -39.37 14.11
N ALA A 471 -10.02 -38.34 14.93
CA ALA A 471 -10.60 -38.28 16.27
C ALA A 471 -11.08 -36.87 16.58
N GLY A 472 -11.88 -36.71 17.65
CA GLY A 472 -12.17 -35.39 18.19
C GLY A 472 -10.87 -34.66 18.55
N LEU A 473 -10.04 -35.31 19.37
CA LEU A 473 -8.69 -34.88 19.73
C LEU A 473 -7.69 -36.00 19.43
N TYR A 474 -6.64 -35.68 18.68
CA TYR A 474 -5.58 -36.62 18.30
C TYR A 474 -4.21 -36.07 18.72
N PHE A 475 -3.43 -36.88 19.43
CA PHE A 475 -2.09 -36.55 19.89
C PHE A 475 -1.12 -37.65 19.44
N ARG A 476 -0.02 -37.24 18.78
CA ARG A 476 1.08 -38.13 18.41
C ARG A 476 2.40 -37.51 18.84
N GLU A 477 3.24 -38.26 19.52
CA GLU A 477 4.59 -37.81 19.89
C GLU A 477 4.59 -36.38 20.50
N SER A 478 3.67 -36.13 21.43
CA SER A 478 3.40 -34.79 21.94
C SER A 478 3.43 -34.72 23.45
N ASN A 479 3.76 -33.53 23.97
CA ASN A 479 3.87 -33.18 25.38
C ASN A 479 4.85 -34.06 26.17
N TYR A 480 5.99 -34.37 25.57
CA TYR A 480 7.11 -35.00 26.27
C TYR A 480 7.63 -34.08 27.38
N VAL A 481 7.85 -34.66 28.56
CA VAL A 481 8.49 -34.02 29.73
C VAL A 481 10.00 -34.12 29.64
#